data_AF-A0AAU4UCN1-F1
#
_entry.id   AF-A0AAU4UCN1-F1
#
_cell.length_a   1.000
_cell.length_b   1.000
_cell.length_c   1.000
_cell.angle_alpha   90.00
_cell.angle_beta   90.00
_cell.angle_gamma   90.00
#
_symmetry.space_group_name_H-M   'P 1'
#
loop_
_entity.id
_entity.type
_entity.pdbx_description
1 polymer ?
#
loop_
_entity_poly.entity_id
_entity_poly.type
_entity_poly.pdbx_seq_one_letter_code
_entity_poly.pdbx_strand_id
1 'polypeptide(L)'
;MDGRTNVAQEALYRALDETVSRLYAEGRLADALTAVQDAAPRIPSRRADTAHLAACLLTLTGRAEDALAELRAALADGAWWSPAILVDDDDLAVVRDLEGFAPLLRESTARHATATGVPLPPVVRRPQGAARGVLVALHGADQDATLAAEQWAAALDAGFVLVAVDSSQRSTPLYRSWPDTGLGIRDITAALAELDEADRSLPLLAAGFSAGARVAVLWALSDVSDVSDAAVRPSGFLALGPALTPAHLDGERRARAARSAVRGRILVGEQDDDVTPEVFDAHKVLADAGADVTLETMPGVGHDFPADFPQRLPALLDSLLAARPRPAGR
;
A
#
# COMPACT_ATOMS: atom_id res chain seq x y z
N MET A 1 23.98 -7.01 -0.47
CA MET A 1 23.16 -8.10 0.08
C MET A 1 22.34 -8.66 -1.07
N ASP A 2 22.42 -9.97 -1.31
CA ASP A 2 21.82 -10.62 -2.49
C ASP A 2 20.29 -10.55 -2.41
N GLY A 3 19.60 -10.18 -3.50
CA GLY A 3 18.15 -9.97 -3.51
C GLY A 3 17.35 -11.22 -3.09
N ARG A 4 17.93 -12.41 -3.31
CA ARG A 4 17.36 -13.70 -2.86
C ARG A 4 17.31 -13.85 -1.33
N THR A 5 18.27 -13.26 -0.62
CA THR A 5 18.29 -13.27 0.86
C THR A 5 17.19 -12.38 1.43
N ASN A 6 16.78 -11.33 0.70
CA ASN A 6 15.68 -10.47 1.14
C ASN A 6 14.32 -11.16 0.95
N VAL A 7 14.08 -11.75 -0.23
CA VAL A 7 12.83 -12.49 -0.52
C VAL A 7 12.56 -13.62 0.48
N ALA A 8 13.60 -14.38 0.85
CA ALA A 8 13.47 -15.46 1.83
C ALA A 8 13.13 -14.95 3.25
N GLN A 9 13.67 -13.78 3.64
CA GLN A 9 13.33 -13.15 4.92
C GLN A 9 11.91 -12.61 4.93
N GLU A 10 11.45 -12.01 3.83
CA GLU A 10 10.08 -11.51 3.70
C GLU A 10 9.05 -12.65 3.80
N ALA A 11 9.28 -13.77 3.12
CA ALA A 11 8.42 -14.94 3.25
C ALA A 11 8.39 -15.50 4.68
N LEU A 12 9.54 -15.50 5.37
CA LEU A 12 9.63 -15.95 6.75
C LEU A 12 8.92 -14.99 7.72
N TYR A 13 9.00 -13.68 7.48
CA TYR A 13 8.30 -12.68 8.28
C TYR A 13 6.78 -12.79 8.12
N ARG A 14 6.26 -12.95 6.91
CA ARG A 14 4.81 -13.17 6.68
C ARG A 14 4.29 -14.41 7.43
N ALA A 15 5.00 -15.53 7.33
CA ALA A 15 4.63 -16.74 8.06
C ALA A 15 4.71 -16.57 9.59
N LEU A 16 5.67 -15.77 10.07
CA LEU A 16 5.75 -15.40 11.49
C LEU A 16 4.55 -14.56 11.90
N ASP A 17 4.22 -13.51 11.14
CA ASP A 17 3.12 -12.58 11.43
C ASP A 17 1.76 -13.30 11.50
N GLU A 18 1.48 -14.19 10.54
CA GLU A 18 0.30 -15.07 10.57
C GLU A 18 0.28 -15.97 11.82
N THR A 19 1.44 -16.55 12.15
CA THR A 19 1.57 -17.44 13.33
C THR A 19 1.34 -16.67 14.63
N VAL A 20 1.94 -15.49 14.76
CA VAL A 20 1.81 -14.63 15.94
C VAL A 20 0.39 -14.12 16.07
N SER A 21 -0.23 -13.61 15.00
CA SER A 21 -1.62 -13.15 14.99
C SER A 21 -2.59 -14.23 15.45
N ARG A 22 -2.43 -15.45 14.94
CA ARG A 22 -3.25 -16.60 15.37
C ARG A 22 -3.05 -16.94 16.85
N LEU A 23 -1.79 -17.05 17.31
CA LEU A 23 -1.49 -17.38 18.71
C LEU A 23 -1.95 -16.28 19.67
N TYR A 24 -1.85 -15.01 19.27
CA TYR A 24 -2.35 -13.86 20.01
C TYR A 24 -3.87 -13.93 20.16
N ALA A 25 -4.61 -14.18 19.07
CA ALA A 25 -6.06 -14.35 19.10
C ALA A 25 -6.50 -15.55 19.97
N GLU A 26 -5.70 -16.61 20.03
CA GLU A 26 -5.91 -17.77 20.92
C GLU A 26 -5.51 -17.50 22.39
N GLY A 27 -4.96 -16.32 22.72
CA GLY A 27 -4.46 -15.98 24.07
C GLY A 27 -3.16 -16.71 24.45
N ARG A 28 -2.50 -17.36 23.50
CA ARG A 28 -1.26 -18.14 23.69
C ARG A 28 -0.03 -17.26 23.58
N LEU A 29 0.02 -16.22 24.40
CA LEU A 29 1.01 -15.14 24.32
C LEU A 29 2.45 -15.64 24.51
N ALA A 30 2.68 -16.62 25.39
CA ALA A 30 4.01 -17.20 25.60
C ALA A 30 4.51 -17.96 24.36
N ASP A 31 3.62 -18.71 23.69
CA ASP A 31 3.97 -19.44 22.46
C ASP A 31 4.24 -18.46 21.31
N ALA A 32 3.46 -17.37 21.22
CA ALA A 32 3.70 -16.30 20.26
C ALA A 32 5.07 -15.65 20.49
N LEU A 33 5.44 -15.38 21.75
CA LEU A 33 6.73 -14.79 22.09
C LEU A 33 7.88 -15.73 21.70
N THR A 34 7.76 -17.02 21.97
CA THR A 34 8.75 -18.02 21.54
C THR A 34 8.88 -18.03 20.01
N ALA A 35 7.78 -18.00 19.26
CA ALA A 35 7.83 -17.95 17.80
C ALA A 35 8.60 -16.72 17.29
N VAL A 36 8.36 -15.54 17.87
CA VAL A 36 9.11 -14.31 17.52
C VAL A 36 10.59 -14.45 17.85
N GLN A 37 10.93 -14.95 19.05
CA GLN A 37 12.32 -15.11 19.49
C GLN A 37 13.11 -16.09 18.63
N ASP A 38 12.49 -17.18 18.18
CA ASP A 38 13.11 -18.18 17.32
C ASP A 38 13.31 -17.66 15.88
N ALA A 39 12.37 -16.86 15.38
CA ALA A 39 12.39 -16.35 14.02
C ALA A 39 13.27 -15.09 13.86
N ALA A 40 13.26 -14.16 14.82
CA ALA A 40 13.90 -12.85 14.70
C ALA A 40 15.37 -12.89 14.25
N PRO A 41 16.25 -13.79 14.77
CA PRO A 41 17.64 -13.88 14.31
C PRO A 41 17.80 -14.27 12.83
N ARG A 42 16.76 -14.85 12.22
CA ARG A 42 16.73 -15.30 10.82
C ARG A 42 16.16 -14.26 9.86
N ILE A 43 15.55 -13.19 10.40
CA ILE A 43 14.97 -12.07 9.64
C ILE A 43 15.52 -10.71 10.11
N PRO A 44 16.85 -10.51 10.16
CA PRO A 44 17.44 -9.25 10.63
C PRO A 44 16.97 -8.02 9.84
N SER A 45 16.49 -8.17 8.59
CA SER A 45 15.91 -7.05 7.83
C SER A 45 14.68 -6.44 8.52
N ARG A 46 13.90 -7.27 9.24
CA ARG A 46 12.66 -6.94 9.94
C ARG A 46 12.85 -6.68 11.43
N ARG A 47 14.05 -6.24 11.84
CA ARG A 47 14.38 -6.09 13.27
C ARG A 47 13.41 -5.16 14.02
N ALA A 48 12.98 -4.07 13.40
CA ALA A 48 12.01 -3.16 13.99
C ALA A 48 10.67 -3.87 14.25
N ASP A 49 10.18 -4.61 13.26
CA ASP A 49 8.89 -5.28 13.29
C ASP A 49 8.90 -6.42 14.32
N THR A 50 9.93 -7.27 14.31
CA THR A 50 10.06 -8.36 15.29
C THR A 50 10.26 -7.86 16.73
N ALA A 51 10.98 -6.76 16.93
CA ALA A 51 11.19 -6.20 18.26
C ALA A 51 9.90 -5.57 18.81
N HIS A 52 9.08 -4.97 17.94
CA HIS A 52 7.77 -4.49 18.33
C HIS A 52 6.84 -5.64 18.75
N LEU A 53 6.72 -6.70 17.93
CA LEU A 53 5.95 -7.89 18.29
C LEU A 53 6.41 -8.50 19.62
N ALA A 54 7.73 -8.65 19.80
CA ALA A 54 8.30 -9.16 21.05
C ALA A 54 7.95 -8.25 22.25
N ALA A 55 8.04 -6.93 22.09
CA ALA A 55 7.74 -5.98 23.16
C ALA A 55 6.27 -6.00 23.58
N CYS A 56 5.33 -6.09 22.62
CA CYS A 56 3.90 -6.22 22.93
C CYS A 56 3.64 -7.51 23.74
N LEU A 57 4.16 -8.64 23.27
CA LEU A 57 4.00 -9.95 23.92
C LEU A 57 4.67 -10.01 25.31
N LEU A 58 5.84 -9.40 25.47
CA LEU A 58 6.51 -9.27 26.77
C LEU A 58 5.67 -8.42 27.73
N THR A 59 5.11 -7.31 27.27
CA THR A 59 4.29 -6.43 28.12
C THR A 59 3.01 -7.13 28.58
N LEU A 60 2.31 -7.79 27.66
CA LEU A 60 1.09 -8.55 27.97
C LEU A 60 1.32 -9.74 28.91
N THR A 61 2.55 -10.24 28.99
CA THR A 61 2.94 -11.30 29.93
C THR A 61 3.55 -10.77 31.24
N GLY A 62 3.42 -9.47 31.50
CA GLY A 62 3.85 -8.83 32.74
C GLY A 62 5.35 -8.52 32.82
N ARG A 63 6.03 -8.46 31.68
CA ARG A 63 7.48 -8.24 31.56
C ARG A 63 7.79 -6.91 30.86
N ALA A 64 7.21 -5.82 31.35
CA ALA A 64 7.31 -4.50 30.71
C ALA A 64 8.76 -3.97 30.65
N GLU A 65 9.59 -4.25 31.67
CA GLU A 65 11.01 -3.87 31.67
C GLU A 65 11.80 -4.59 30.57
N ASP A 66 11.50 -5.87 30.35
CA ASP A 66 12.11 -6.65 29.26
C ASP A 66 11.64 -6.16 27.90
N ALA A 67 10.37 -5.76 27.77
CA ALA A 67 9.83 -5.14 26.55
C ALA A 67 10.58 -3.84 26.21
N LEU A 68 10.79 -2.96 27.20
CA LEU A 68 11.57 -1.74 27.00
C LEU A 68 13.03 -2.05 26.63
N ALA A 69 13.64 -3.06 27.27
CA ALA A 69 14.99 -3.48 26.94
C ALA A 69 15.11 -3.97 25.49
N GLU A 70 14.15 -4.75 25.00
CA GLU A 70 14.12 -5.22 23.60
C GLU A 70 14.02 -4.05 22.62
N LEU A 71 13.08 -3.11 22.84
CA LEU A 71 12.94 -1.93 21.98
C LEU A 71 14.23 -1.08 21.96
N ARG A 72 14.90 -0.92 23.11
CA ARG A 72 16.18 -0.19 23.19
C ARG A 72 17.31 -0.91 22.47
N ALA A 73 17.38 -2.23 22.58
CA ALA A 73 18.37 -3.03 21.87
C ALA A 73 18.16 -2.93 20.35
N ALA A 74 16.93 -3.09 19.88
CA ALA A 74 16.60 -2.94 18.46
C ALA A 74 16.89 -1.52 17.94
N LEU A 75 16.58 -0.48 18.72
CA LEU A 75 16.92 0.90 18.39
C LEU A 75 18.44 1.10 18.25
N ALA A 76 19.24 0.48 19.13
CA ALA A 76 20.71 0.49 19.02
C ALA A 76 21.21 -0.21 17.74
N ASP A 77 20.50 -1.25 17.29
CA ASP A 77 20.77 -1.99 16.05
C ASP A 77 20.25 -1.28 14.78
N GLY A 78 19.74 -0.05 14.91
CA GLY A 78 19.30 0.77 13.78
C GLY A 78 17.80 0.73 13.49
N ALA A 79 17.02 -0.04 14.27
CA ALA A 79 15.56 0.01 14.18
C ALA A 79 15.03 1.41 14.52
N TRP A 80 13.81 1.68 14.07
CA TRP A 80 13.01 2.81 14.49
C TRP A 80 11.55 2.52 14.15
N TRP A 81 10.65 3.27 14.79
CA TRP A 81 9.22 3.18 14.63
C TRP A 81 8.63 4.59 14.53
N SER A 82 7.52 4.72 13.81
CA SER A 82 6.70 5.92 13.90
C SER A 82 6.24 6.11 15.35
N PRO A 83 6.00 7.36 15.78
CA PRO A 83 5.52 7.62 17.14
C PRO A 83 4.23 6.86 17.46
N ALA A 84 3.34 6.72 16.48
CA ALA A 84 2.06 6.01 16.63
C ALA A 84 2.25 4.55 17.07
N ILE A 85 3.19 3.82 16.48
CA ILE A 85 3.47 2.41 16.85
C ILE A 85 3.84 2.27 18.34
N LEU A 86 4.54 3.25 18.90
CA LEU A 86 5.01 3.18 20.29
C LEU A 86 4.03 3.79 21.30
N VAL A 87 3.19 4.73 20.86
CA VAL A 87 2.33 5.54 21.74
C VAL A 87 0.88 5.11 21.68
N ASP A 88 0.39 4.66 20.53
CA ASP A 88 -1.03 4.35 20.31
C ASP A 88 -1.32 2.85 20.48
N ASP A 89 -0.30 1.99 20.50
CA ASP A 89 -0.46 0.56 20.76
C ASP A 89 -0.70 0.31 22.26
N ASP A 90 -1.92 -0.13 22.59
CA ASP A 90 -2.37 -0.42 23.95
C ASP A 90 -1.58 -1.55 24.62
N ASP A 91 -1.02 -2.48 23.84
CA ASP A 91 -0.17 -3.54 24.38
C ASP A 91 1.10 -2.96 25.02
N LEU A 92 1.53 -1.77 24.61
CA LEU A 92 2.69 -1.07 25.15
C LEU A 92 2.34 -0.05 26.24
N ALA A 93 1.07 0.07 26.67
CA ALA A 93 0.64 1.11 27.61
C ALA A 93 1.51 1.22 28.86
N VAL A 94 1.81 0.09 29.51
CA VAL A 94 2.64 0.05 30.74
C VAL A 94 4.09 0.44 30.46
N VAL A 95 4.62 0.15 29.27
CA VAL A 95 6.01 0.49 28.89
C VAL A 95 6.20 1.99 28.81
N ARG A 96 5.16 2.76 28.48
CA ARG A 96 5.23 4.22 28.30
C ARG A 96 5.59 4.97 29.58
N ASP A 97 5.26 4.39 30.73
CA ASP A 97 5.51 4.97 32.06
C ASP A 97 6.90 4.61 32.62
N LEU A 98 7.62 3.68 31.98
CA LEU A 98 8.93 3.23 32.45
C LEU A 98 10.04 4.25 32.20
N GLU A 99 10.99 4.30 33.13
CA GLU A 99 12.21 5.09 32.96
C GLU A 99 13.00 4.61 31.74
N GLY A 100 13.27 5.53 30.81
CA GLY A 100 14.00 5.24 29.57
C GLY A 100 13.11 5.14 28.32
N PHE A 101 11.79 5.07 28.46
CA PHE A 101 10.88 5.13 27.30
C PHE A 101 10.95 6.48 26.59
N ALA A 102 10.87 7.60 27.32
CA ALA A 102 10.89 8.92 26.71
C ALA A 102 12.15 9.20 25.86
N PRO A 103 13.38 8.85 26.28
CA PRO A 103 14.56 8.88 25.41
C PRO A 103 14.44 8.02 24.15
N LEU A 104 13.93 6.79 24.27
CA LEU A 104 13.70 5.89 23.13
C LEU A 104 12.73 6.51 22.12
N LEU A 105 11.59 7.03 22.59
CA LEU A 105 10.58 7.65 21.75
C LEU A 105 11.15 8.86 20.99
N ARG A 106 11.93 9.71 21.66
CA ARG A 106 12.55 10.88 21.01
C ARG A 106 13.49 10.49 19.88
N GLU A 107 14.38 9.54 20.12
CA GLU A 107 15.33 9.06 19.11
C GLU A 107 14.61 8.39 17.93
N SER A 108 13.65 7.51 18.23
CA SER A 108 12.84 6.85 17.20
C SER A 108 12.08 7.86 16.35
N THR A 109 11.47 8.87 16.99
CA THR A 109 10.75 9.96 16.31
C THR A 109 11.66 10.75 15.37
N ALA A 110 12.89 11.06 15.80
CA ALA A 110 13.86 11.77 14.96
C ALA A 110 14.27 10.97 13.73
N ARG A 111 14.48 9.65 13.88
CA ARG A 111 14.78 8.75 12.75
C ARG A 111 13.61 8.64 11.78
N HIS A 112 12.40 8.44 12.31
CA HIS A 112 11.17 8.41 11.50
C HIS A 112 10.98 9.71 10.72
N ALA A 113 11.13 10.88 11.35
CA ALA A 113 10.98 12.18 10.70
C ALA A 113 12.00 12.41 9.57
N THR A 114 13.19 11.80 9.65
CA THR A 114 14.22 11.86 8.60
C THR A 114 13.94 10.88 7.46
N ALA A 115 13.28 9.75 7.74
CA ALA A 115 13.09 8.67 6.79
C ALA A 115 11.74 8.71 6.04
N THR A 116 10.76 9.45 6.55
CA THR A 116 9.39 9.54 6.01
C THR A 116 9.19 10.80 5.17
N GLY A 117 8.33 10.74 4.15
CA GLY A 117 7.95 11.90 3.33
C GLY A 117 8.96 12.35 2.28
N VAL A 118 10.06 11.60 2.10
CA VAL A 118 11.02 11.78 1.00
C VAL A 118 10.68 10.78 -0.12
N PRO A 119 10.29 11.25 -1.33
CA PRO A 119 10.02 10.36 -2.45
C PRO A 119 11.23 9.48 -2.77
N LEU A 120 10.97 8.21 -3.08
CA LEU A 120 11.97 7.24 -3.49
C LEU A 120 11.96 7.07 -5.02
N PRO A 121 13.09 6.68 -5.65
CA PRO A 121 13.12 6.41 -7.08
C PRO A 121 12.10 5.32 -7.46
N PRO A 122 11.28 5.54 -8.51
CA PRO A 122 10.33 4.54 -8.99
C PRO A 122 11.03 3.37 -9.67
N VAL A 123 10.32 2.25 -9.79
CA VAL A 123 10.71 1.17 -10.70
C VAL A 123 10.00 1.38 -12.03
N VAL A 124 10.77 1.73 -13.06
CA VAL A 124 10.24 1.95 -14.43
C VAL A 124 10.62 0.78 -15.33
N ARG A 125 9.63 0.13 -15.95
CA ARG A 125 9.81 -0.94 -16.95
C ARG A 125 9.08 -0.55 -18.23
N ARG A 126 9.71 -0.80 -19.39
CA ARG A 126 9.16 -0.44 -20.70
C ARG A 126 8.77 -1.68 -21.50
N PRO A 127 7.69 -1.62 -22.29
CA PRO A 127 7.25 -2.73 -23.12
C PRO A 127 8.23 -2.95 -24.28
N GLN A 128 8.14 -4.10 -24.93
CA GLN A 128 8.80 -4.28 -26.23
C GLN A 128 8.01 -3.51 -27.30
N GLY A 129 8.70 -2.65 -28.06
CA GLY A 129 8.07 -1.84 -29.11
C GLY A 129 7.55 -0.50 -28.62
N ALA A 130 6.60 0.09 -29.36
CA ALA A 130 6.06 1.41 -29.04
C ALA A 130 5.07 1.33 -27.88
N ALA A 131 5.30 2.12 -26.83
CA ALA A 131 4.38 2.25 -25.73
C ALA A 131 3.09 2.96 -26.18
N ARG A 132 1.94 2.50 -25.66
CA ARG A 132 0.61 3.07 -25.95
C ARG A 132 -0.07 3.68 -24.73
N GLY A 133 0.56 3.61 -23.57
CA GLY A 133 0.05 4.13 -22.30
C GLY A 133 1.08 4.00 -21.18
N VAL A 134 0.84 4.70 -20.09
CA VAL A 134 1.58 4.56 -18.83
C VAL A 134 0.63 3.98 -17.78
N LEU A 135 1.06 2.91 -17.11
CA LEU A 135 0.39 2.34 -15.94
C LEU A 135 1.21 2.66 -14.70
N VAL A 136 0.65 3.48 -13.81
CA VAL A 136 1.25 3.77 -12.49
C VAL A 136 0.70 2.76 -11.50
N ALA A 137 1.56 1.89 -10.97
CA ALA A 137 1.20 0.83 -10.04
C ALA A 137 1.60 1.18 -8.60
N LEU A 138 0.64 1.14 -7.68
CA LEU A 138 0.81 1.43 -6.26
C LEU A 138 0.68 0.16 -5.43
N HIS A 139 1.71 -0.14 -4.64
CA HIS A 139 1.78 -1.33 -3.81
C HIS A 139 0.77 -1.31 -2.64
N GLY A 140 0.44 -2.48 -2.07
CA GLY A 140 -0.36 -2.60 -0.84
C GLY A 140 0.39 -2.18 0.42
N ALA A 141 -0.25 -2.26 1.59
CA ALA A 141 0.46 -2.04 2.85
C ALA A 141 1.56 -3.11 3.05
N ASP A 142 2.68 -2.71 3.66
CA ASP A 142 3.87 -3.57 3.87
C ASP A 142 4.48 -4.17 2.59
N GLN A 143 4.28 -3.50 1.46
CA GLN A 143 4.86 -3.86 0.17
C GLN A 143 5.75 -2.71 -0.35
N ASP A 144 6.40 -2.91 -1.48
CA ASP A 144 7.25 -1.92 -2.12
C ASP A 144 7.03 -1.86 -3.64
N ALA A 145 7.70 -0.90 -4.29
CA ALA A 145 7.62 -0.72 -5.74
C ALA A 145 8.17 -1.91 -6.53
N THR A 146 9.10 -2.68 -5.98
CA THR A 146 9.67 -3.85 -6.68
C THR A 146 8.61 -4.94 -6.80
N LEU A 147 7.93 -5.25 -5.69
CA LEU A 147 6.83 -6.23 -5.69
C LEU A 147 5.67 -5.75 -6.57
N ALA A 148 5.30 -4.47 -6.52
CA ALA A 148 4.30 -3.94 -7.43
C ALA A 148 4.73 -4.06 -8.91
N ALA A 149 6.00 -3.78 -9.24
CA ALA A 149 6.47 -3.95 -10.61
C ALA A 149 6.42 -5.41 -11.11
N GLU A 150 6.50 -6.39 -10.20
CA GLU A 150 6.33 -7.81 -10.50
C GLU A 150 4.86 -8.20 -10.66
N GLN A 151 4.01 -7.81 -9.71
CA GLN A 151 2.57 -8.10 -9.74
C GLN A 151 1.87 -7.52 -10.97
N TRP A 152 2.31 -6.34 -11.43
CA TRP A 152 1.73 -5.63 -12.57
C TRP A 152 2.51 -5.83 -13.89
N ALA A 153 3.48 -6.75 -13.93
CA ALA A 153 4.40 -6.92 -15.06
C ALA A 153 3.72 -7.22 -16.40
N ALA A 154 2.55 -7.89 -16.39
CA ALA A 154 1.79 -8.18 -17.61
C ALA A 154 1.29 -6.92 -18.37
N ALA A 155 1.38 -5.73 -17.76
CA ALA A 155 1.14 -4.47 -18.43
C ALA A 155 2.15 -4.22 -19.58
N LEU A 156 3.36 -4.75 -19.45
CA LEU A 156 4.40 -4.65 -20.47
C LEU A 156 4.00 -5.37 -21.75
N ASP A 157 3.39 -6.57 -21.62
CA ASP A 157 2.88 -7.34 -22.76
C ASP A 157 1.67 -6.65 -23.42
N ALA A 158 0.92 -5.85 -22.64
CA ALA A 158 -0.15 -5.00 -23.14
C ALA A 158 0.34 -3.67 -23.77
N GLY A 159 1.66 -3.44 -23.83
CA GLY A 159 2.25 -2.26 -24.45
C GLY A 159 2.28 -1.01 -23.56
N PHE A 160 2.21 -1.15 -22.24
CA PHE A 160 2.27 -0.03 -21.29
C PHE A 160 3.67 0.13 -20.71
N VAL A 161 4.10 1.38 -20.51
CA VAL A 161 5.19 1.68 -19.58
C VAL A 161 4.65 1.47 -18.16
N LEU A 162 5.31 0.59 -17.40
CA LEU A 162 4.96 0.34 -16.01
C LEU A 162 5.83 1.20 -15.10
N VAL A 163 5.18 2.02 -14.27
CA VAL A 163 5.81 2.86 -13.25
C VAL A 163 5.30 2.41 -11.90
N ALA A 164 6.08 1.59 -11.19
CA ALA A 164 5.75 1.22 -9.82
C ALA A 164 6.33 2.25 -8.86
N VAL A 165 5.47 2.82 -8.02
CA VAL A 165 5.82 3.90 -7.09
C VAL A 165 5.96 3.34 -5.69
N ASP A 166 7.02 3.75 -5.02
CA ASP A 166 7.29 3.40 -3.63
C ASP A 166 6.76 4.52 -2.73
N SER A 167 6.01 4.15 -1.68
CA SER A 167 5.49 5.14 -0.74
C SER A 167 6.62 5.70 0.12
N SER A 168 6.69 7.03 0.21
CA SER A 168 7.55 7.72 1.17
C SER A 168 7.06 7.61 2.62
N GLN A 169 5.84 7.09 2.84
CA GLN A 169 5.18 7.07 4.15
C GLN A 169 5.47 5.77 4.88
N ARG A 170 6.51 5.82 5.72
CA ARG A 170 7.06 4.65 6.41
C ARG A 170 6.73 4.68 7.90
N SER A 171 6.39 3.52 8.45
CA SER A 171 6.19 3.35 9.90
C SER A 171 7.34 2.62 10.57
N THR A 172 8.10 1.83 9.82
CA THR A 172 9.37 1.21 10.24
C THR A 172 10.38 1.32 9.10
N PRO A 173 11.66 0.91 9.27
CA PRO A 173 12.61 0.82 8.17
C PRO A 173 12.14 -0.01 6.98
N LEU A 174 11.14 -0.88 7.08
CA LEU A 174 10.63 -1.61 5.90
C LEU A 174 9.16 -1.31 5.66
N TYR A 175 8.36 -1.30 6.72
CA TYR A 175 6.92 -1.09 6.63
C TYR A 175 6.59 0.29 6.08
N ARG A 176 5.79 0.28 5.02
CA ARG A 176 5.27 1.48 4.35
C ARG A 176 3.87 1.21 3.85
N SER A 177 3.07 2.26 3.81
CA SER A 177 1.68 2.21 3.37
C SER A 177 1.27 3.58 2.81
N TRP A 178 -0.02 3.83 2.66
CA TRP A 178 -0.54 5.04 2.04
C TRP A 178 -1.59 5.77 2.90
N PRO A 179 -1.27 6.19 4.14
CA PRO A 179 -2.25 6.83 5.02
C PRO A 179 -2.66 8.23 4.52
N ASP A 180 -1.73 9.06 4.07
CA ASP A 180 -1.99 10.38 3.51
C ASP A 180 -2.00 10.32 1.97
N THR A 181 -3.17 10.58 1.38
CA THR A 181 -3.35 10.56 -0.08
C THR A 181 -2.61 11.70 -0.78
N GLY A 182 -2.48 12.87 -0.15
CA GLY A 182 -1.76 14.01 -0.71
C GLY A 182 -0.26 13.75 -0.79
N LEU A 183 0.32 13.12 0.23
CA LEU A 183 1.69 12.60 0.20
C LEU A 183 1.86 11.55 -0.90
N GLY A 184 0.93 10.59 -1.02
CA GLY A 184 0.96 9.60 -2.09
C GLY A 184 0.95 10.22 -3.50
N ILE A 185 0.13 11.25 -3.72
CA ILE A 185 0.11 12.00 -4.99
C ILE A 185 1.44 12.73 -5.24
N ARG A 186 2.13 13.22 -4.20
CA ARG A 186 3.46 13.82 -4.35
C ARG A 186 4.50 12.77 -4.77
N ASP A 187 4.48 11.59 -4.18
CA ASP A 187 5.36 10.48 -4.57
C ASP A 187 5.13 10.08 -6.03
N ILE A 188 3.87 9.96 -6.45
CA ILE A 188 3.48 9.69 -7.83
C ILE A 188 3.97 10.78 -8.78
N THR A 189 3.80 12.05 -8.40
CA THR A 189 4.23 13.19 -9.22
C THR A 189 5.75 13.20 -9.40
N ALA A 190 6.50 12.93 -8.33
CA ALA A 190 7.95 12.81 -8.39
C ALA A 190 8.38 11.66 -9.31
N ALA A 191 7.74 10.49 -9.20
CA ALA A 191 8.01 9.34 -10.06
C ALA A 191 7.74 9.63 -11.55
N LEU A 192 6.63 10.31 -11.86
CA LEU A 192 6.28 10.68 -13.23
C LEU A 192 7.23 11.73 -13.82
N ALA A 193 7.86 12.56 -12.99
CA ALA A 193 8.85 13.53 -13.45
C ALA A 193 10.16 12.87 -13.94
N GLU A 194 10.40 11.59 -13.59
CA GLU A 194 11.54 10.82 -14.12
C GLU A 194 11.30 10.25 -15.52
N LEU A 195 10.07 10.33 -16.04
CA LEU A 195 9.74 9.88 -17.39
C LEU A 195 10.19 10.89 -18.45
N ASP A 196 10.59 10.36 -19.61
CA ASP A 196 10.86 11.20 -20.77
C ASP A 196 9.57 11.83 -21.33
N GLU A 197 9.71 12.84 -22.19
CA GLU A 197 8.58 13.57 -22.76
C GLU A 197 7.66 12.65 -23.60
N ALA A 198 8.22 11.62 -24.25
CA ALA A 198 7.43 10.71 -25.06
C ALA A 198 6.49 9.89 -24.18
N ASP A 199 7.00 9.29 -23.10
CA ASP A 199 6.23 8.52 -22.12
C ASP A 199 5.21 9.42 -21.39
N ARG A 200 5.59 10.65 -20.99
CA ARG A 200 4.67 11.60 -20.32
C ARG A 200 3.51 12.06 -21.18
N SER A 201 3.63 12.01 -22.50
CA SER A 201 2.56 12.39 -23.43
C SER A 201 1.50 11.31 -23.63
N LEU A 202 1.75 10.08 -23.16
CA LEU A 202 0.86 8.94 -23.35
C LEU A 202 -0.35 8.98 -22.39
N PRO A 203 -1.45 8.29 -22.73
CA PRO A 203 -2.56 8.07 -21.81
C PRO A 203 -2.09 7.43 -20.50
N LEU A 204 -2.48 8.01 -19.38
CA LEU A 204 -2.10 7.56 -18.05
C LEU A 204 -3.23 6.79 -17.37
N LEU A 205 -2.91 5.66 -16.74
CA LEU A 205 -3.81 4.87 -15.91
C LEU A 205 -3.22 4.71 -14.50
N ALA A 206 -4.08 4.83 -13.49
CA ALA A 206 -3.72 4.53 -12.12
C ALA A 206 -4.08 3.08 -11.78
N ALA A 207 -3.20 2.40 -11.07
CA ALA A 207 -3.44 1.05 -10.61
C ALA A 207 -2.90 0.86 -9.20
N GLY A 208 -3.50 -0.05 -8.45
CA GLY A 208 -2.93 -0.43 -7.18
C GLY A 208 -3.62 -1.60 -6.53
N PHE A 209 -3.01 -2.06 -5.44
CA PHE A 209 -3.51 -3.11 -4.56
C PHE A 209 -3.77 -2.56 -3.16
N SER A 210 -4.86 -2.98 -2.50
CA SER A 210 -5.16 -2.64 -1.09
C SER A 210 -5.09 -1.13 -0.80
N ALA A 211 -4.21 -0.68 0.11
CA ALA A 211 -3.98 0.73 0.40
C ALA A 211 -3.54 1.55 -0.84
N GLY A 212 -2.72 0.98 -1.72
CA GLY A 212 -2.32 1.61 -2.98
C GLY A 212 -3.49 1.73 -3.96
N ALA A 213 -4.38 0.73 -4.00
CA ALA A 213 -5.60 0.80 -4.81
C ALA A 213 -6.53 1.93 -4.36
N ARG A 214 -6.66 2.16 -3.04
CA ARG A 214 -7.36 3.34 -2.51
C ARG A 214 -6.75 4.62 -3.08
N VAL A 215 -5.44 4.81 -2.98
CA VAL A 215 -4.78 6.02 -3.51
C VAL A 215 -4.95 6.15 -5.02
N ALA A 216 -4.89 5.06 -5.78
CA ALA A 216 -5.13 5.08 -7.22
C ALA A 216 -6.53 5.61 -7.56
N VAL A 217 -7.56 5.15 -6.85
CA VAL A 217 -8.95 5.65 -7.00
C VAL A 217 -9.02 7.13 -6.63
N LEU A 218 -8.49 7.49 -5.46
CA LEU A 218 -8.60 8.87 -4.97
C LEU A 218 -7.83 9.83 -5.86
N TRP A 219 -6.64 9.49 -6.34
CA TRP A 219 -5.85 10.30 -7.27
C TRP A 219 -6.59 10.52 -8.59
N ALA A 220 -7.20 9.47 -9.17
CA ALA A 220 -8.01 9.59 -10.38
C ALA A 220 -9.25 10.49 -10.20
N LEU A 221 -9.74 10.63 -8.96
CA LEU A 221 -10.90 11.46 -8.61
C LEU A 221 -10.54 12.80 -7.96
N SER A 222 -9.27 13.09 -7.71
CA SER A 222 -8.81 14.33 -7.05
C SER A 222 -8.87 15.53 -7.96
N ASP A 223 -9.09 16.73 -7.42
CA ASP A 223 -8.94 17.97 -8.17
C ASP A 223 -7.49 18.49 -8.13
N VAL A 224 -6.66 17.93 -8.99
CA VAL A 224 -5.25 18.31 -9.12
C VAL A 224 -5.04 19.73 -9.71
N SER A 225 -6.09 20.54 -9.97
CA SER A 225 -5.98 21.85 -10.63
C SER A 225 -5.31 22.94 -9.80
N ASP A 226 -5.16 22.73 -8.49
CA ASP A 226 -4.45 23.66 -7.60
C ASP A 226 -2.93 23.40 -7.51
N VAL A 227 -2.42 22.39 -8.22
CA VAL A 227 -0.98 22.18 -8.38
C VAL A 227 -0.55 22.81 -9.69
N SER A 228 0.05 24.00 -9.60
CA SER A 228 0.56 24.78 -10.74
C SER A 228 1.80 24.12 -11.35
N ASP A 229 1.59 23.07 -12.13
CA ASP A 229 2.36 22.67 -13.32
C ASP A 229 1.68 21.42 -13.87
N ALA A 230 1.00 21.56 -15.02
CA ALA A 230 0.32 20.51 -15.79
C ALA A 230 -0.13 19.29 -14.97
N ALA A 231 -1.12 19.49 -14.10
CA ALA A 231 -1.54 18.50 -13.15
C ALA A 231 -1.89 17.16 -13.82
N VAL A 232 -1.00 16.18 -13.65
CA VAL A 232 -1.07 14.89 -14.34
C VAL A 232 -2.22 14.07 -13.76
N ARG A 233 -3.20 13.77 -14.61
CA ARG A 233 -4.45 13.11 -14.22
C ARG A 233 -4.59 11.77 -14.94
N PRO A 234 -4.82 10.68 -14.20
CA PRO A 234 -5.18 9.41 -14.80
C PRO A 234 -6.49 9.54 -15.59
N SER A 235 -6.50 8.94 -16.78
CA SER A 235 -7.70 8.78 -17.62
C SER A 235 -8.62 7.65 -17.15
N GLY A 236 -8.11 6.77 -16.28
CA GLY A 236 -8.84 5.67 -15.68
C GLY A 236 -8.06 5.06 -14.52
N PHE A 237 -8.72 4.17 -13.77
CA PHE A 237 -8.10 3.40 -12.70
C PHE A 237 -8.48 1.91 -12.71
N LEU A 238 -7.55 1.07 -12.25
CA LEU A 238 -7.74 -0.34 -11.96
C LEU A 238 -7.35 -0.63 -10.51
N ALA A 239 -8.34 -0.94 -9.68
CA ALA A 239 -8.17 -1.11 -8.24
C ALA A 239 -8.42 -2.57 -7.86
N LEU A 240 -7.42 -3.23 -7.27
CA LEU A 240 -7.52 -4.60 -6.77
C LEU A 240 -7.61 -4.59 -5.24
N GLY A 241 -8.66 -5.20 -4.68
CA GLY A 241 -8.96 -5.28 -3.26
C GLY A 241 -8.81 -3.94 -2.53
N PRO A 242 -9.37 -2.81 -3.01
CA PRO A 242 -9.04 -1.51 -2.45
C PRO A 242 -9.53 -1.36 -1.02
N ALA A 243 -8.64 -0.91 -0.13
CA ALA A 243 -8.95 -0.47 1.22
C ALA A 243 -9.67 0.90 1.19
N LEU A 244 -10.83 0.93 0.54
CA LEU A 244 -11.62 2.10 0.18
C LEU A 244 -12.98 1.99 0.86
N THR A 245 -13.38 3.08 1.51
CA THR A 245 -14.65 3.18 2.25
C THR A 245 -15.45 4.40 1.77
N PRO A 246 -16.76 4.48 2.05
CA PRO A 246 -17.56 5.66 1.73
C PRO A 246 -17.00 6.98 2.28
N ALA A 247 -16.32 6.94 3.43
CA ALA A 247 -15.75 8.13 4.08
C ALA A 247 -14.65 8.79 3.24
N HIS A 248 -13.95 8.01 2.41
CA HIS A 248 -12.91 8.53 1.51
C HIS A 248 -13.49 9.30 0.31
N LEU A 249 -14.75 9.03 -0.04
CA LEU A 249 -15.45 9.62 -1.17
C LEU A 249 -16.26 10.84 -0.73
N ASP A 250 -15.59 11.94 -0.40
CA ASP A 250 -16.24 13.21 -0.04
C ASP A 250 -17.11 13.80 -1.16
N GLY A 251 -17.81 14.90 -0.85
CA GLY A 251 -18.72 15.55 -1.79
C GLY A 251 -18.08 15.98 -3.10
N GLU A 252 -16.81 16.39 -3.06
CA GLU A 252 -16.06 16.85 -4.23
C GLU A 252 -15.69 15.67 -5.12
N ARG A 253 -15.13 14.59 -4.54
CA ARG A 253 -14.81 13.37 -5.29
C ARG A 253 -16.04 12.72 -5.89
N ARG A 254 -17.19 12.74 -5.19
CA ARG A 254 -18.47 12.25 -5.75
C ARG A 254 -18.94 13.09 -6.93
N ALA A 255 -18.92 14.42 -6.79
CA ALA A 255 -19.29 15.33 -7.88
C ALA A 255 -18.34 15.17 -9.08
N ARG A 256 -17.06 14.92 -8.83
CA ARG A 256 -16.06 14.63 -9.86
C ARG A 256 -16.36 13.30 -10.54
N ALA A 257 -16.56 12.23 -9.80
CA ALA A 257 -16.89 10.92 -10.35
C ALA A 257 -18.11 10.97 -11.29
N ALA A 258 -19.15 11.74 -10.92
CA ALA A 258 -20.36 11.96 -11.73
C ALA A 258 -20.10 12.68 -13.07
N ARG A 259 -19.17 13.62 -13.10
CA ARG A 259 -18.89 14.49 -14.26
C ARG A 259 -17.68 14.04 -15.07
N SER A 260 -16.83 13.20 -14.47
CA SER A 260 -15.55 12.80 -15.04
C SER A 260 -15.73 11.82 -16.19
N ALA A 261 -14.81 11.88 -17.14
CA ALA A 261 -14.63 10.84 -18.14
C ALA A 261 -13.81 9.64 -17.61
N VAL A 262 -13.32 9.73 -16.37
CA VAL A 262 -12.53 8.68 -15.71
C VAL A 262 -13.35 7.40 -15.59
N ARG A 263 -12.75 6.30 -16.05
CA ARG A 263 -13.30 4.96 -15.92
C ARG A 263 -12.61 4.20 -14.80
N GLY A 264 -13.38 3.40 -14.08
CA GLY A 264 -12.87 2.55 -13.02
C GLY A 264 -13.20 1.09 -13.23
N ARG A 265 -12.24 0.22 -12.91
CA ARG A 265 -12.47 -1.20 -12.67
C ARG A 265 -12.02 -1.51 -11.25
N ILE A 266 -12.91 -2.08 -10.46
CA ILE A 266 -12.63 -2.58 -9.12
C ILE A 266 -12.75 -4.09 -9.16
N LEU A 267 -11.72 -4.79 -8.68
CA LEU A 267 -11.70 -6.24 -8.52
C LEU A 267 -11.58 -6.53 -7.03
N VAL A 268 -12.42 -7.40 -6.48
CA VAL A 268 -12.39 -7.78 -5.06
C VAL A 268 -12.44 -9.29 -4.95
N GLY A 269 -11.63 -9.89 -4.06
CA GLY A 269 -11.72 -11.32 -3.78
C GLY A 269 -13.03 -11.66 -3.07
N GLU A 270 -13.65 -12.79 -3.43
CA GLU A 270 -14.85 -13.29 -2.73
C GLU A 270 -14.60 -13.59 -1.25
N GLN A 271 -13.36 -13.98 -0.91
CA GLN A 271 -12.91 -14.37 0.43
C GLN A 271 -12.01 -13.30 1.05
N ASP A 272 -12.08 -12.07 0.55
CA ASP A 272 -11.32 -10.94 1.05
C ASP A 272 -12.04 -10.31 2.25
N ASP A 273 -11.82 -10.88 3.44
CA ASP A 273 -12.40 -10.40 4.69
C ASP A 273 -11.74 -9.09 5.18
N ASP A 274 -10.65 -8.64 4.56
CA ASP A 274 -9.88 -7.45 4.99
C ASP A 274 -10.52 -6.13 4.55
N VAL A 275 -11.20 -6.10 3.39
CA VAL A 275 -11.78 -4.87 2.83
C VAL A 275 -13.29 -4.94 2.58
N THR A 276 -13.89 -6.12 2.76
CA THR A 276 -15.35 -6.28 2.67
C THR A 276 -15.99 -6.07 4.05
N PRO A 277 -17.19 -5.43 4.15
CA PRO A 277 -18.10 -4.96 3.10
C PRO A 277 -17.84 -3.53 2.58
N GLU A 278 -16.91 -2.78 3.18
CA GLU A 278 -16.78 -1.33 2.97
C GLU A 278 -16.51 -0.94 1.51
N VAL A 279 -15.77 -1.77 0.77
CA VAL A 279 -15.49 -1.55 -0.66
C VAL A 279 -16.76 -1.56 -1.52
N PHE A 280 -17.75 -2.42 -1.19
CA PHE A 280 -19.01 -2.48 -1.92
C PHE A 280 -19.86 -1.24 -1.65
N ASP A 281 -19.86 -0.74 -0.42
CA ASP A 281 -20.55 0.51 -0.07
C ASP A 281 -19.90 1.71 -0.75
N ALA A 282 -18.57 1.74 -0.84
CA ALA A 282 -17.84 2.77 -1.58
C ALA A 282 -18.15 2.71 -3.09
N HIS A 283 -18.21 1.52 -3.67
CA HIS A 283 -18.63 1.34 -5.06
C HIS A 283 -20.06 1.81 -5.30
N LYS A 284 -20.99 1.49 -4.40
CA LYS A 284 -22.37 1.98 -4.46
C LYS A 284 -22.44 3.50 -4.47
N VAL A 285 -21.64 4.18 -3.65
CA VAL A 285 -21.54 5.64 -3.65
C VAL A 285 -21.10 6.19 -5.02
N LEU A 286 -20.14 5.55 -5.69
CA LEU A 286 -19.70 5.94 -7.03
C LEU A 286 -20.79 5.66 -8.09
N ALA A 287 -21.45 4.51 -8.00
CA ALA A 287 -22.52 4.11 -8.91
C ALA A 287 -23.74 5.04 -8.80
N ASP A 288 -24.17 5.38 -7.58
CA ASP A 288 -25.29 6.30 -7.32
C ASP A 288 -24.97 7.73 -7.83
N ALA A 289 -23.69 8.10 -7.89
CA ALA A 289 -23.24 9.35 -8.50
C ALA A 289 -23.21 9.29 -10.04
N GLY A 290 -23.44 8.14 -10.67
CA GLY A 290 -23.41 7.96 -12.12
C GLY A 290 -22.00 7.79 -12.70
N ALA A 291 -21.01 7.39 -11.88
CA ALA A 291 -19.66 7.14 -12.34
C ALA A 291 -19.56 5.87 -13.21
N ASP A 292 -18.66 5.87 -14.20
CA ASP A 292 -18.35 4.69 -15.03
C ASP A 292 -17.33 3.80 -14.30
N VAL A 293 -17.79 3.21 -13.19
CA VAL A 293 -16.98 2.34 -12.33
C VAL A 293 -17.71 1.01 -12.15
N THR A 294 -17.07 -0.07 -12.58
CA THR A 294 -17.59 -1.43 -12.37
C THR A 294 -16.84 -2.10 -11.23
N LEU A 295 -17.53 -2.98 -10.52
CA LEU A 295 -16.95 -3.86 -9.51
C LEU A 295 -17.21 -5.32 -9.92
N GLU A 296 -16.16 -6.14 -9.93
CA GLU A 296 -16.21 -7.58 -10.15
C GLU A 296 -15.70 -8.30 -8.89
N THR A 297 -16.46 -9.31 -8.44
CA THR A 297 -16.04 -10.21 -7.36
C THR A 297 -15.38 -11.45 -7.97
N MET A 298 -14.19 -11.79 -7.49
CA MET A 298 -13.36 -12.89 -8.00
C MET A 298 -13.55 -14.15 -7.14
N PRO A 299 -14.13 -15.23 -7.68
CA PRO A 299 -14.44 -16.43 -6.90
C PRO A 299 -13.18 -17.09 -6.33
N GLY A 300 -13.24 -17.50 -5.06
CA GLY A 300 -12.16 -18.23 -4.40
C GLY A 300 -10.85 -17.47 -4.19
N VAL A 301 -10.87 -16.14 -4.30
CA VAL A 301 -9.70 -15.26 -4.09
C VAL A 301 -9.87 -14.54 -2.75
N GLY A 302 -8.82 -14.54 -1.92
CA GLY A 302 -8.74 -13.76 -0.68
C GLY A 302 -8.24 -12.33 -0.93
N HIS A 303 -7.55 -11.74 0.05
CA HIS A 303 -6.87 -10.46 -0.11
C HIS A 303 -5.56 -10.59 -0.91
N ASP A 304 -5.65 -10.98 -2.18
CA ASP A 304 -4.50 -11.21 -3.06
C ASP A 304 -4.85 -11.01 -4.56
N PHE A 305 -3.84 -11.08 -5.41
CA PHE A 305 -3.99 -11.14 -6.86
C PHE A 305 -4.56 -12.49 -7.29
N PRO A 306 -5.56 -12.53 -8.19
CA PRO A 306 -6.03 -13.79 -8.73
C PRO A 306 -4.92 -14.45 -9.56
N ALA A 307 -4.84 -15.78 -9.54
CA ALA A 307 -3.79 -16.51 -10.28
C ALA A 307 -3.80 -16.25 -11.79
N ASP A 308 -4.96 -15.88 -12.35
CA ASP A 308 -5.15 -15.52 -13.76
C ASP A 308 -5.04 -14.00 -14.02
N PHE A 309 -4.56 -13.22 -13.05
CA PHE A 309 -4.41 -11.77 -13.19
C PHE A 309 -3.59 -11.36 -14.43
N PRO A 310 -2.44 -11.97 -14.73
CA PRO A 310 -1.66 -11.63 -15.93
C PRO A 310 -2.46 -11.76 -17.23
N GLN A 311 -3.36 -12.75 -17.31
CA GLN A 311 -4.19 -13.01 -18.49
C GLN A 311 -5.36 -12.02 -18.59
N ARG A 312 -5.87 -11.52 -17.46
CA ARG A 312 -6.97 -10.55 -17.40
C ARG A 312 -6.51 -9.12 -17.68
N LEU A 313 -5.31 -8.77 -17.24
CA LEU A 313 -4.82 -7.39 -17.22
C LEU A 313 -4.94 -6.68 -18.58
N PRO A 314 -4.55 -7.27 -19.74
CA PRO A 314 -4.66 -6.58 -21.02
C PRO A 314 -6.09 -6.12 -21.36
N ALA A 315 -7.08 -6.99 -21.15
CA ALA A 315 -8.48 -6.66 -21.43
C ALA A 315 -9.02 -5.58 -20.49
N LEU A 316 -8.61 -5.60 -19.21
CA LEU A 316 -8.97 -4.57 -18.25
C LEU A 316 -8.41 -3.21 -18.66
N LEU A 317 -7.13 -3.15 -19.07
CA LEU A 317 -6.48 -1.92 -19.53
C LEU A 317 -7.13 -1.38 -20.82
N ASP A 318 -7.44 -2.23 -21.79
CA ASP A 318 -8.14 -1.81 -23.02
C ASP A 318 -9.53 -1.24 -22.72
N SER A 319 -10.26 -1.81 -21.75
CA SER A 319 -11.57 -1.29 -21.34
C SER A 319 -11.51 0.13 -20.74
N LEU A 320 -10.38 0.48 -20.12
CA LEU A 320 -10.13 1.79 -19.55
C LEU A 320 -9.74 2.83 -20.61
N LEU A 321 -9.06 2.42 -21.69
CA LEU A 321 -8.65 3.31 -22.79
C LEU A 321 -9.71 3.52 -23.89
N ALA A 322 -10.72 2.66 -24.01
CA ALA A 322 -11.71 2.77 -25.08
C ALA A 322 -12.46 4.12 -25.05
N ALA A 323 -12.87 4.69 -26.19
CA ALA A 323 -13.70 5.91 -26.19
C ALA A 323 -15.11 5.64 -25.63
N ARG A 324 -15.79 6.63 -25.01
CA ARG A 324 -17.22 6.47 -24.66
C ARG A 324 -18.02 6.44 -25.96
N PRO A 325 -18.97 5.51 -26.15
CA PRO A 325 -19.96 5.68 -27.21
C PRO A 325 -20.69 7.01 -26.94
N ARG A 326 -20.74 7.89 -27.94
CA ARG A 326 -21.49 9.15 -27.82
C ARG A 326 -22.94 8.80 -27.46
N PRO A 327 -23.56 9.47 -26.48
CA PRO A 327 -24.99 9.28 -26.25
C PRO A 327 -25.71 9.58 -27.57
N ALA A 328 -26.52 8.63 -28.04
CA ALA A 328 -27.39 8.86 -29.19
C ALA A 328 -28.23 10.11 -28.87
N GLY A 329 -28.12 11.13 -29.74
CA GLY A 329 -28.74 12.42 -29.53
C GLY A 329 -30.22 12.28 -29.19
N ARG A 330 -30.66 13.01 -28.17
CA ARG A 330 -32.08 13.32 -27.97
C ARG A 330 -32.52 14.40 -28.94
#